data_AF-A0AAV5L1P1-F1
#
_entry.id   AF-A0AAV5L1P1-F1
#
_cell.length_a   1.000
_cell.length_b   1.000
_cell.length_c   1.000
_cell.angle_alpha   90.00
_cell.angle_beta   90.00
_cell.angle_gamma   90.00
#
_symmetry.space_group_name_H-M   'P 1'
#
loop_
_entity.id
_entity.type
_entity.pdbx_description
1 polymer ?
#
loop_
_entity_poly.entity_id
_entity_poly.type
_entity_poly.pdbx_seq_one_letter_code
_entity_poly.pdbx_strand_id
1 'polypeptide(L)'
;MRDYSEDPHYVSNLDINWDQISNVVEKLTDSNQYQGIGFLNFNDSEIDHWNELTPDVVHVVMHLEYVSDNVTWESLYPERIDQEEEFEVPTCPSYEGTRQNQSRRETRDNENKQEIIHTTEIEERQKQHL
;
A
#
# COMPACT_ATOMS: atom_id res chain seq x y z
N MET A 1 38.82 1.37 -4.73
CA MET A 1 37.58 0.62 -4.98
C MET A 1 36.77 0.73 -3.70
N ARG A 2 35.72 1.54 -3.66
CA ARG A 2 34.87 1.64 -2.46
C ARG A 2 33.87 0.49 -2.53
N ASP A 3 33.89 -0.31 -1.49
CA ASP A 3 32.89 -1.34 -1.22
C ASP A 3 31.64 -0.61 -0.70
N TYR A 4 30.59 -0.55 -1.52
CA TYR A 4 29.29 -0.03 -1.11
C TYR A 4 28.58 -1.14 -0.35
N SER A 5 29.02 -1.35 0.89
CA SER A 5 28.29 -2.20 1.82
C SER A 5 26.88 -1.64 1.98
N GLU A 6 25.90 -2.46 1.59
CA GLU A 6 24.46 -2.38 1.84
C GLU A 6 23.99 -1.11 2.58
N ASP A 7 23.37 -0.18 1.86
CA ASP A 7 22.72 0.98 2.50
C ASP A 7 21.66 0.45 3.49
N PRO A 8 21.82 0.72 4.81
CA PRO A 8 20.97 0.14 5.85
C PRO A 8 19.50 0.56 5.72
N HIS A 9 19.18 1.62 4.99
CA HIS A 9 17.79 2.03 4.74
C HIS A 9 17.03 1.04 3.85
N TYR A 10 17.75 0.23 3.07
CA TYR A 10 17.17 -0.77 2.17
C TYR A 10 17.29 -2.20 2.70
N VAL A 11 17.85 -2.39 3.90
CA VAL A 11 17.95 -3.69 4.56
C VAL A 11 16.61 -4.03 5.22
N SER A 12 15.97 -5.10 4.74
CA SER A 12 14.80 -5.67 5.40
C SER A 12 15.24 -6.47 6.63
N ASN A 13 14.65 -6.16 7.79
CA ASN A 13 14.80 -6.96 9.01
C ASN A 13 13.61 -7.92 9.21
N LEU A 14 12.84 -8.18 8.15
CA LEU A 14 11.68 -9.06 8.22
C LEU A 14 12.15 -10.51 8.33
N ASP A 15 11.67 -11.21 9.35
CA ASP A 15 11.82 -12.66 9.47
C ASP A 15 10.68 -13.36 8.73
N ILE A 16 11.01 -14.23 7.78
CA ILE A 16 10.02 -14.88 6.92
C ILE A 16 9.40 -16.06 7.67
N ASN A 17 8.08 -16.04 7.81
CA ASN A 17 7.34 -17.19 8.35
C ASN A 17 7.10 -18.23 7.23
N TRP A 18 8.01 -19.18 7.12
CA TRP A 18 7.97 -20.22 6.09
C TRP A 18 6.76 -21.15 6.19
N ASP A 19 6.21 -21.39 7.39
CA ASP A 19 4.98 -22.17 7.56
C ASP A 19 3.81 -21.51 6.83
N GLN A 20 3.69 -20.18 6.92
CA GLN A 20 2.65 -19.43 6.19
C GLN A 20 2.89 -19.47 4.68
N ILE A 21 4.14 -19.38 4.23
CA ILE A 21 4.49 -19.49 2.81
C ILE A 21 4.09 -20.86 2.27
N SER A 22 4.43 -21.94 2.96
CA SER A 22 4.07 -23.32 2.57
C SER A 22 2.56 -23.47 2.37
N ASN A 23 1.77 -22.98 3.33
CA ASN A 23 0.30 -23.03 3.26
C ASN A 23 -0.30 -22.28 2.06
N VAL A 24 0.39 -21.26 1.56
CA VAL A 24 -0.03 -20.51 0.36
C VAL A 24 0.43 -21.23 -0.90
N VAL A 25 1.68 -21.70 -0.94
CA VAL A 25 2.27 -22.39 -2.10
C VAL A 25 1.52 -23.68 -2.42
N GLU A 26 1.11 -24.45 -1.40
CA GLU A 26 0.28 -25.66 -1.56
C GLU A 26 -1.07 -25.38 -2.26
N LYS A 27 -1.59 -24.15 -2.17
CA LYS A 27 -2.82 -23.75 -2.85
C LYS A 27 -2.57 -23.32 -4.30
N LEU A 28 -1.32 -23.05 -4.67
CA LEU A 28 -0.91 -22.64 -6.01
C LEU A 28 -0.47 -23.82 -6.88
N THR A 29 -0.11 -24.96 -6.27
CA THR A 29 0.37 -26.17 -6.95
C THR A 29 -0.67 -26.89 -7.83
N ASP A 30 -1.90 -26.39 -7.92
CA ASP A 30 -2.95 -26.92 -8.80
C ASP A 30 -2.74 -26.63 -10.30
N SER A 31 -1.62 -26.04 -10.73
CA SER A 31 -1.47 -25.64 -12.12
C SER A 31 -0.19 -26.17 -12.80
N ASN A 32 -0.41 -27.03 -13.80
CA ASN A 32 0.53 -27.33 -14.88
C ASN A 32 0.87 -26.07 -15.74
N GLN A 33 0.67 -24.86 -15.23
CA GLN A 33 0.82 -23.60 -15.95
C GLN A 33 2.09 -22.84 -15.56
N TYR A 34 2.68 -23.10 -14.38
CA TYR A 34 3.89 -22.42 -13.94
C TYR A 34 5.13 -23.18 -14.43
N GLN A 35 6.00 -22.49 -15.19
CA GLN A 35 7.21 -23.06 -15.79
C GLN A 35 8.46 -22.94 -14.91
N GLY A 36 8.41 -22.14 -13.83
CA GLY A 36 9.53 -21.92 -12.94
C GLY A 36 9.27 -20.80 -11.93
N ILE A 37 10.16 -20.68 -10.94
CA ILE A 37 10.16 -19.61 -9.94
C ILE A 37 11.42 -18.77 -10.13
N GLY A 38 11.24 -17.44 -10.21
CA GLY A 38 12.34 -16.49 -10.28
C GLY A 38 12.58 -15.83 -8.92
N PHE A 39 13.81 -15.91 -8.40
CA PHE A 39 14.21 -15.24 -7.17
C PHE A 39 14.93 -13.93 -7.52
N LEU A 40 14.45 -12.82 -6.97
CA LEU A 40 15.01 -11.49 -7.20
C LEU A 40 15.56 -10.93 -5.90
N ASN A 41 16.88 -10.79 -5.79
CA ASN A 41 17.58 -10.29 -4.59
C ASN A 41 17.35 -11.13 -3.32
N PHE A 42 17.06 -12.42 -3.45
CA PHE A 42 16.99 -13.34 -2.31
C PHE A 42 18.39 -13.69 -1.83
N ASN A 43 18.54 -13.94 -0.52
CA ASN A 43 19.78 -14.48 0.03
C ASN A 43 19.82 -16.01 -0.06
N ASP A 44 21.00 -16.60 0.09
CA ASP A 44 21.21 -18.04 -0.05
C ASP A 44 20.32 -18.87 0.90
N SER A 45 20.13 -18.40 2.14
CA SER A 45 19.30 -19.12 3.12
C SER A 45 17.83 -19.14 2.73
N GLU A 46 17.30 -18.07 2.14
CA GLU A 46 15.92 -18.04 1.66
C GLU A 46 15.75 -18.90 0.40
N ILE A 47 16.75 -18.90 -0.48
CA ILE A 47 16.78 -19.77 -1.67
C ILE A 47 16.75 -21.24 -1.24
N ASP A 48 17.50 -21.62 -0.22
CA ASP A 48 17.51 -22.98 0.32
C ASP A 48 16.13 -23.42 0.82
N HIS A 49 15.39 -22.54 1.52
CA HIS A 49 14.02 -22.84 1.95
C HIS A 49 13.07 -23.03 0.75
N TRP A 50 13.19 -22.21 -0.29
CA TRP A 50 12.40 -22.40 -1.52
C TRP A 50 12.77 -23.68 -2.27
N ASN A 51 14.04 -24.07 -2.28
CA ASN A 51 14.49 -25.34 -2.86
C ASN A 51 13.86 -26.55 -2.13
N GLU A 52 13.69 -26.47 -0.82
CA GLU A 52 13.01 -27.51 -0.02
C GLU A 52 11.49 -27.54 -0.28
N LEU A 53 10.85 -26.37 -0.36
CA LEU A 53 9.40 -26.26 -0.57
C LEU A 53 8.97 -26.65 -2.00
N THR A 54 9.81 -26.39 -2.99
CA THR A 54 9.49 -26.59 -4.42
C THR A 54 10.60 -27.32 -5.17
N PRO A 55 10.93 -28.57 -4.81
CA PRO A 55 12.09 -29.28 -5.35
C PRO A 55 11.96 -29.63 -6.85
N ASP A 56 10.73 -29.72 -7.35
CA ASP A 56 10.43 -30.13 -8.73
C ASP A 56 10.31 -28.94 -9.71
N VAL A 57 10.51 -27.71 -9.23
CA VAL A 57 10.33 -26.48 -10.02
C VAL A 57 11.68 -25.92 -10.46
N VAL A 58 11.74 -25.39 -11.69
CA VAL A 58 12.95 -24.73 -12.19
C VAL A 58 13.11 -23.39 -11.48
N HIS A 59 14.25 -23.21 -10.81
CA HIS A 59 14.58 -21.98 -10.09
C HIS A 59 15.58 -21.13 -10.87
N VAL A 60 15.30 -19.82 -10.98
CA VAL A 60 16.18 -18.84 -11.63
C VAL A 60 16.53 -17.74 -10.63
N VAL A 61 17.81 -17.64 -10.27
CA VAL A 61 18.30 -16.61 -9.37
C VAL A 61 18.71 -15.38 -10.17
N MET A 62 18.23 -14.20 -9.77
CA MET A 62 18.56 -12.91 -10.35
C MET A 62 18.94 -11.93 -9.24
N HIS A 63 20.10 -11.28 -9.40
CA HIS A 63 20.53 -10.20 -8.53
C HIS A 63 20.55 -8.90 -9.33
N LEU A 64 19.87 -7.88 -8.81
CA LEU A 64 19.95 -6.53 -9.31
C LEU A 64 21.17 -5.85 -8.69
N GLU A 65 21.93 -5.14 -9.51
CA GLU A 65 23.01 -4.29 -9.02
C GLU A 65 22.44 -3.03 -8.37
N TYR A 66 23.19 -2.49 -7.40
CA TYR A 66 22.87 -1.19 -6.84
C TYR A 66 22.91 -0.12 -7.93
N VAL A 67 21.90 0.74 -7.89
CA VAL A 67 21.89 1.94 -8.72
C VAL A 67 23.04 2.85 -8.31
N SER A 68 23.70 3.50 -9.27
CA SER A 68 24.83 4.37 -8.96
C SER A 68 24.37 5.59 -8.15
N ASP A 69 25.16 6.04 -7.18
CA ASP A 69 24.89 7.25 -6.37
C ASP A 69 24.65 8.52 -7.19
N ASN A 70 25.16 8.57 -8.43
CA ASN A 70 25.03 9.73 -9.30
C ASN A 70 23.72 9.71 -10.11
N VAL A 71 22.88 8.70 -9.91
CA VAL A 71 21.56 8.61 -10.53
C VAL A 71 20.62 9.59 -9.82
N THR A 72 20.06 10.51 -10.60
CA THR A 72 19.05 11.46 -10.12
C THR A 72 17.66 11.02 -10.54
N TRP A 73 16.63 11.50 -9.85
CA TRP A 73 15.24 11.27 -10.25
C TRP A 73 14.97 11.70 -11.70
N GLU A 74 15.58 12.80 -12.16
CA GLU A 74 15.50 13.29 -13.53
C GLU A 74 16.18 12.35 -14.53
N SER A 75 17.20 11.60 -14.11
CA SER A 75 17.87 10.61 -14.97
C SER A 75 17.08 9.29 -15.09
N LEU A 76 16.34 8.90 -14.05
CA LEU A 76 15.48 7.71 -14.05
C LEU A 76 14.14 7.95 -14.76
N TYR A 77 13.65 9.19 -14.69
CA TYR A 77 12.38 9.61 -15.29
C TYR A 77 12.57 10.87 -16.14
N PRO A 78 13.40 10.81 -17.20
CA PRO A 78 13.70 11.96 -18.04
C PRO A 78 12.49 12.34 -18.87
N GLU A 79 11.85 13.42 -18.44
CA GLU A 79 10.55 13.90 -18.91
C GLU A 79 9.45 12.83 -18.77
N ARG A 80 8.48 13.10 -17.89
CA ARG A 80 7.20 12.41 -18.00
C ARG A 80 6.73 12.73 -19.40
N ILE A 81 6.83 11.79 -20.33
CA ILE A 81 5.95 11.76 -21.48
C ILE A 81 4.60 11.96 -20.83
N ASP A 82 4.01 13.11 -21.10
CA ASP A 82 2.70 13.58 -20.73
C ASP A 82 1.69 12.57 -21.25
N GLN A 83 1.68 11.42 -20.57
CA GLN A 83 0.64 10.44 -20.57
C GLN A 83 -0.47 11.15 -19.79
N GLU A 84 -1.14 12.09 -20.45
CA GLU A 84 -2.49 12.49 -20.11
C GLU A 84 -3.33 11.23 -20.21
N GLU A 85 -3.33 10.45 -19.14
CA GLU A 85 -4.25 9.36 -18.95
C GLU A 85 -5.60 10.04 -18.64
N GLU A 86 -6.52 10.05 -19.61
CA GLU A 86 -7.92 10.39 -19.37
C GLU A 86 -8.49 9.36 -18.38
N PHE A 87 -8.29 9.61 -17.08
CA PHE A 87 -8.80 8.76 -16.02
C PHE A 87 -10.31 8.99 -15.91
N GLU A 88 -11.13 8.08 -16.44
CA GLU A 88 -12.45 7.86 -15.87
C GLU A 88 -12.24 7.32 -14.45
N VAL A 89 -12.35 8.20 -13.45
CA VAL A 89 -12.29 7.79 -12.05
C VAL A 89 -13.50 6.88 -11.80
N PRO A 90 -13.31 5.57 -11.50
CA PRO A 90 -14.43 4.71 -11.24
C PRO A 90 -15.19 5.26 -10.03
N THR A 91 -16.45 5.60 -10.25
CA THR A 91 -17.31 6.08 -9.16
C THR A 91 -17.58 4.90 -8.24
N CYS A 92 -17.25 5.04 -6.95
CA CYS A 92 -17.59 4.03 -5.97
C CYS A 92 -19.09 3.70 -6.06
N PRO A 93 -19.48 2.44 -6.30
CA PRO A 93 -20.89 2.08 -6.34
C PRO A 93 -21.51 2.43 -5.00
N SER A 94 -22.61 3.19 -5.00
CA SER A 94 -23.34 3.48 -3.78
C SER A 94 -23.88 2.16 -3.23
N TYR A 95 -23.34 1.73 -2.10
CA TYR A 95 -23.86 0.58 -1.39
C TYR A 95 -25.28 0.91 -0.92
N GLU A 96 -26.29 0.36 -1.60
CA GLU A 96 -27.68 0.35 -1.12
C GLU A 96 -27.84 -0.67 0.01
N GLY A 97 -26.99 -0.57 1.03
CA GLY A 97 -27.15 -1.25 2.30
C GLY A 97 -27.72 -0.27 3.32
N THR A 98 -29.05 -0.32 3.44
CA THR A 98 -29.84 0.15 4.58
C THR A 98 -29.61 1.61 5.03
N ARG A 99 -30.36 2.48 4.35
CA ARG A 99 -30.79 3.83 4.74
C ARG A 99 -31.56 3.86 6.08
N GLN A 100 -30.94 3.52 7.21
CA GLN A 100 -31.58 3.71 8.54
C GLN A 100 -30.73 4.45 9.57
N ASN A 101 -29.43 4.67 9.35
CA ASN A 101 -28.57 5.31 10.35
C ASN A 101 -28.03 6.71 9.97
N GLN A 102 -28.34 7.23 8.78
CA GLN A 102 -27.97 8.61 8.38
C GLN A 102 -28.93 9.67 8.93
N SER A 103 -30.24 9.38 8.97
CA SER A 103 -31.26 10.33 9.46
C SER A 103 -31.10 10.72 10.94
N ARG A 104 -30.54 9.83 11.77
CA ARG A 104 -30.35 10.08 13.22
C ARG A 104 -29.08 10.88 13.55
N ARG A 105 -28.10 10.91 12.64
CA ARG A 105 -26.89 11.73 12.82
C ARG A 105 -27.11 13.16 12.35
N GLU A 106 -27.79 13.34 11.23
CA GLU A 106 -28.11 14.67 10.68
C GLU A 106 -29.03 15.49 11.59
N THR A 107 -30.00 14.86 12.27
CA THR A 107 -30.88 15.55 13.22
C THR A 107 -30.13 16.07 14.44
N ARG A 108 -29.22 15.26 15.01
CA ARG A 108 -28.42 15.64 16.17
C ARG A 108 -27.36 16.72 15.83
N ASP A 109 -26.79 16.66 14.62
CA ASP A 109 -25.83 17.68 14.17
C ASP A 109 -26.51 19.01 13.81
N ASN A 110 -27.76 18.99 13.35
CA ASN A 110 -28.54 20.21 13.13
C ASN A 110 -29.08 20.82 14.43
N GLU A 111 -29.51 20.01 15.40
CA GLU A 111 -29.93 20.48 16.72
C GLU A 111 -28.77 21.15 17.45
N ASN A 112 -27.59 20.51 17.47
CA ASN A 112 -26.38 21.11 18.06
C ASN A 112 -25.96 22.41 17.33
N LYS A 113 -26.12 22.49 16.00
CA LYS A 113 -25.83 23.73 15.26
C LYS A 113 -26.82 24.85 15.59
N GLN A 114 -28.11 24.56 15.73
CA GLN A 114 -29.12 25.57 16.12
C GLN A 114 -28.88 26.08 17.55
N GLU A 115 -28.51 25.19 18.48
CA GLU A 115 -28.22 25.56 19.87
C GLU A 115 -26.97 26.45 19.99
N ILE A 116 -25.92 26.16 19.19
CA ILE A 116 -24.71 26.99 19.11
C ILE A 116 -25.04 28.38 18.55
N ILE A 117 -25.77 28.46 17.43
CA ILE A 117 -26.13 29.74 16.78
C ILE A 117 -26.95 30.62 17.74
N HIS A 118 -27.95 30.04 18.40
CA HIS A 118 -28.81 30.78 19.32
C HIS A 118 -28.04 31.30 20.55
N THR A 119 -27.06 30.54 21.05
CA THR A 119 -26.24 30.96 22.19
C THR A 119 -25.29 32.10 21.80
N THR A 120 -24.67 32.05 20.62
CA THR A 120 -23.85 33.16 20.10
C THR A 120 -24.65 34.44 19.87
N GLU A 121 -25.89 34.36 19.37
CA GLU A 121 -26.72 35.55 19.16
C GLU A 121 -27.17 36.20 20.48
N ILE A 122 -27.38 35.42 21.55
CA ILE A 122 -27.70 35.95 22.87
C ILE A 122 -26.48 36.64 23.49
N GLU A 123 -25.29 36.05 23.39
CA GLU A 123 -24.06 36.65 23.90
C GLU A 123 -23.69 37.96 23.17
N GLU A 124 -23.91 38.04 21.86
CA GLU A 124 -23.67 39.27 21.10
C GLU A 124 -24.66 40.40 21.46
N ARG A 125 -25.93 40.06 21.69
CA ARG A 125 -26.93 41.05 22.14
C ARG A 125 -26.66 41.54 23.57
N GLN A 126 -26.13 40.70 24.45
CA GLN A 126 -25.72 41.11 25.80
C GLN A 126 -24.47 42.02 25.77
N LYS A 127 -23.58 41.88 24.79
CA LYS A 127 -22.42 42.78 24.61
C LYS A 127 -22.77 44.15 24.04
N GLN A 128 -23.91 44.31 23.37
CA GLN A 128 -24.35 45.61 22.84
C GLN A 128 -25.10 46.49 23.85
N HIS A 129 -25.43 45.96 25.04
CA HIS A 129 -26.16 46.67 26.09
C HIS A 129 -25.33 46.95 27.36
N LEU A 130 -24.00 46.78 27.30
CA LEU A 130 -23.00 47.25 28.27
C LEU A 130 -22.15 48.34 27.63
#